data_AF-A0AAV1J4S5-F1
#
_entry.id   AF-A0AAV1J4S5-F1
#
_cell.length_a   1.000
_cell.length_b   1.000
_cell.length_c   1.000
_cell.angle_alpha   90.00
_cell.angle_beta   90.00
_cell.angle_gamma   90.00
#
_symmetry.space_group_name_H-M   'P 1'
#
loop_
_entity.id
_entity.type
_entity.pdbx_description
1 polymer ?
#
loop_
_entity_poly.entity_id
_entity_poly.type
_entity_poly.pdbx_seq_one_letter_code
_entity_poly.pdbx_strand_id
1 'polypeptide(L)'
;MITLCNGKQYLLYNGYTYNTIGTISKSGHNRYRCIGQSKSKRCNSYLNVDSEFHVHYESEARHNHMPPSFKQINGIYVKVPN
;
A
#
# COMPACT_ATOMS: atom_id res chain seq x y z
N MET A 1 6.99 -5.74 -3.50
CA MET A 1 6.72 -5.43 -2.07
C MET A 1 7.92 -4.72 -1.46
N ILE A 2 7.73 -3.96 -0.38
CA ILE A 2 8.80 -3.38 0.43
C ILE A 2 8.75 -3.91 1.86
N THR A 3 9.92 -4.11 2.47
CA THR A 3 10.06 -4.46 3.88
C THR A 3 10.59 -3.24 4.64
N LEU A 4 9.89 -2.84 5.69
CA LEU A 4 10.34 -1.78 6.60
C LEU A 4 11.26 -2.35 7.68
N CYS A 5 12.02 -1.49 8.37
CA CYS A 5 12.93 -1.90 9.45
C CYS A 5 12.24 -2.66 10.60
N ASN A 6 10.94 -2.45 10.79
CA ASN A 6 10.14 -3.16 11.79
C ASN A 6 9.61 -4.52 11.31
N GLY A 7 10.11 -5.03 10.18
CA GLY A 7 9.71 -6.32 9.60
C GLY A 7 8.36 -6.30 8.87
N LYS A 8 7.58 -5.20 8.95
CA LYS A 8 6.31 -5.10 8.23
C LYS A 8 6.55 -5.02 6.73
N GLN A 9 5.79 -5.80 6.00
CA GLN A 9 5.78 -5.80 4.55
C GLN A 9 4.58 -5.04 4.02
N TYR A 10 4.80 -4.21 3.01
CA TYR A 10 3.74 -3.48 2.32
C TYR A 10 3.90 -3.60 0.81
N LEU A 11 2.79 -3.51 0.11
CA LEU A 11 2.81 -3.30 -1.32
C LEU A 11 3.09 -1.82 -1.59
N LEU A 12 4.14 -1.54 -2.36
CA LEU A 12 4.45 -0.20 -2.86
C LEU A 12 3.98 -0.13 -4.31
N TYR A 13 3.06 0.77 -4.60
CA TYR A 13 2.50 0.97 -5.94
C TYR A 13 2.24 2.47 -6.15
N ASN A 14 2.71 3.02 -7.27
CA ASN A 14 2.62 4.46 -7.58
C ASN A 14 3.07 5.40 -6.44
N GLY A 15 4.10 4.99 -5.68
CA GLY A 15 4.63 5.77 -4.54
C GLY A 15 3.81 5.68 -3.24
N TYR A 16 2.70 4.95 -3.23
CA TYR A 16 1.86 4.74 -2.06
C TYR A 16 2.03 3.33 -1.49
N THR A 17 1.87 3.22 -0.17
CA THR A 17 1.94 1.93 0.53
C THR A 17 0.57 1.39 0.87
N TYR A 18 0.41 0.08 0.69
CA TYR A 18 -0.82 -0.64 0.93
C TYR A 18 -0.58 -1.88 1.79
N ASN A 19 -1.57 -2.22 2.61
CA ASN A 19 -1.60 -3.44 3.39
C ASN A 19 -2.76 -4.33 2.93
N THR A 20 -2.57 -5.65 2.94
CA THR A 20 -3.65 -6.59 2.65
C THR A 20 -4.71 -6.51 3.74
N ILE A 21 -5.98 -6.47 3.34
CA ILE A 21 -7.14 -6.44 4.23
C ILE A 21 -8.05 -7.68 4.06
N GLY A 22 -7.61 -8.65 3.25
CA GLY A 22 -8.31 -9.91 3.04
C GLY A 22 -8.49 -10.27 1.56
N THR A 23 -9.00 -11.47 1.31
CA THR A 23 -9.23 -12.01 -0.02
C THR A 23 -10.66 -11.72 -0.48
N ILE A 24 -10.81 -11.36 -1.74
CA ILE A 24 -12.08 -11.18 -2.42
C ILE A 24 -12.56 -12.57 -2.86
N SER A 25 -13.52 -13.10 -2.10
CA SER A 25 -13.98 -14.49 -2.20
C SER A 25 -14.38 -14.97 -3.60
N LYS A 26 -14.83 -14.06 -4.48
CA LYS A 26 -15.31 -14.43 -5.82
C LYS A 26 -14.22 -14.48 -6.90
N SER A 27 -13.09 -13.78 -6.72
CA SER A 27 -12.02 -13.72 -7.74
C SER A 27 -10.70 -14.35 -7.29
N GLY A 28 -10.57 -14.72 -6.00
CA GLY A 28 -9.30 -15.18 -5.44
C GLY A 28 -8.25 -14.06 -5.32
N HIS A 29 -8.59 -12.81 -5.63
CA HIS A 29 -7.69 -11.68 -5.52
C HIS A 29 -7.63 -11.17 -4.08
N ASN A 30 -6.48 -10.65 -3.68
CA ASN A 30 -6.31 -9.98 -2.40
C ASN A 30 -6.62 -8.48 -2.54
N ARG A 31 -7.41 -7.96 -1.60
CA ARG A 31 -7.65 -6.53 -1.50
C ARG A 31 -6.58 -5.88 -0.64
N TYR A 32 -5.92 -4.87 -1.17
CA TYR A 32 -4.92 -4.07 -0.50
C TYR A 32 -5.46 -2.66 -0.27
N ARG A 33 -5.46 -2.16 0.96
CA ARG A 33 -5.88 -0.78 1.27
C ARG A 33 -4.67 0.09 1.55
N CYS A 34 -4.69 1.32 1.06
CA CYS A 34 -3.65 2.29 1.35
C CYS A 34 -3.56 2.51 2.87
N ILE A 35 -2.35 2.47 3.43
CA ILE A 35 -2.12 2.67 4.87
C ILE A 35 -1.89 4.13 5.25
N GLY A 36 -1.83 5.02 4.26
CA GLY A 36 -1.67 6.43 4.50
C GLY A 36 -2.91 7.07 5.11
N GLN A 37 -2.70 8.21 5.75
CA GLN A 37 -3.76 9.01 6.34
C GLN A 37 -3.42 10.49 6.19
N SER A 38 -4.46 11.31 6.05
CA SER A 38 -4.38 12.75 6.26
C SER A 38 -4.43 13.09 7.75
N LYS A 39 -4.39 14.38 8.11
CA LYS A 39 -4.46 14.85 9.51
C LYS A 39 -5.66 14.28 10.29
N SER A 40 -6.76 13.95 9.63
CA SER A 40 -8.02 13.60 10.30
C SER A 40 -8.73 12.38 9.72
N LYS A 41 -8.30 11.85 8.58
CA LYS A 41 -9.00 10.76 7.87
C LYS A 41 -8.01 9.78 7.25
N ARG A 42 -8.30 8.48 7.41
CA ARG A 42 -7.60 7.41 6.69
C ARG A 42 -7.84 7.52 5.19
N CYS A 43 -6.91 7.02 4.40
CA CYS A 43 -7.10 6.90 2.96
C CYS A 43 -8.07 5.76 2.64
N ASN A 44 -8.95 5.98 1.68
CA ASN A 44 -9.91 4.97 1.20
C ASN A 44 -9.46 4.31 -0.11
N SER A 45 -8.32 4.69 -0.68
CA SER A 45 -7.75 4.05 -1.87
C SER A 45 -7.44 2.57 -1.60
N TYR A 46 -7.81 1.70 -2.54
CA TYR A 46 -7.53 0.28 -2.47
C TYR A 46 -7.24 -0.32 -3.86
N LEU A 47 -6.52 -1.44 -3.86
CA LEU A 47 -6.18 -2.25 -5.03
C LEU A 47 -6.75 -3.65 -4.86
N ASN A 48 -7.08 -4.29 -5.98
CA ASN A 48 -7.27 -5.74 -6.02
C ASN A 48 -6.09 -6.34 -6.78
N VAL A 49 -5.42 -7.29 -6.16
CA VAL A 49 -4.13 -7.82 -6.60
C VAL A 49 -4.21 -9.34 -6.61
N ASP A 50 -3.69 -9.99 -7.63
CA ASP A 50 -3.65 -11.46 -7.68
C ASP A 50 -2.51 -12.05 -6.81
N SER A 51 -2.34 -13.36 -6.85
CA SER A 51 -1.30 -14.08 -6.10
C SER A 51 0.13 -13.81 -6.61
N GLU A 52 0.27 -13.29 -7.82
CA GLU A 52 1.55 -12.94 -8.45
C GLU A 52 1.89 -11.46 -8.30
N PHE A 53 1.09 -10.72 -7.53
CA PHE A 53 1.21 -9.28 -7.30
C PHE A 53 0.87 -8.39 -8.50
N HIS A 54 0.13 -8.88 -9.50
CA HIS A 54 -0.39 -8.02 -10.56
C HIS A 54 -1.62 -7.24 -10.08
N VAL A 55 -1.66 -5.95 -10.40
CA VAL A 55 -2.79 -5.08 -10.07
C VAL A 55 -3.87 -5.23 -11.14
N HIS A 56 -5.02 -5.80 -10.77
CA HIS A 56 -6.18 -5.98 -11.65
C HIS A 56 -7.18 -4.83 -11.56
N TYR A 57 -7.20 -4.15 -10.42
CA TYR A 57 -8.09 -3.03 -10.18
C TYR A 57 -7.45 -2.05 -9.21
N GLU A 58 -7.57 -0.76 -9.54
CA GLU A 58 -7.28 0.36 -8.66
C GLU A 58 -8.57 1.14 -8.43
N SER A 59 -8.87 1.45 -7.17
CA SER A 59 -10.08 2.21 -6.84
C SER A 59 -9.99 3.65 -7.35
N GLU A 60 -11.11 4.21 -7.78
CA GLU A 60 -11.21 5.63 -8.16
C GLU A 60 -11.04 6.60 -6.97
N ALA A 61 -11.04 6.08 -5.73
CA ALA A 61 -10.87 6.88 -4.53
C ALA A 61 -9.50 7.56 -4.51
N ARG A 62 -9.48 8.87 -4.76
CA ARG A 62 -8.25 9.67 -4.72
C ARG A 62 -7.58 9.58 -3.34
N HIS A 63 -6.25 9.52 -3.35
CA HIS A 63 -5.48 9.68 -2.13
C HIS A 63 -5.75 11.06 -1.50
N ASN A 64 -6.02 11.07 -0.21
CA ASN A 64 -6.24 12.30 0.57
C ASN A 64 -4.97 12.77 1.29
N HIS A 65 -3.81 12.24 0.89
CA HIS A 65 -2.51 12.57 1.44
C HIS A 65 -1.45 12.50 0.34
N MET A 66 -0.34 13.20 0.56
CA MET A 66 0.83 13.08 -0.29
C MET A 66 1.47 11.69 -0.17
N PRO A 67 2.17 11.21 -1.21
CA PRO A 67 3.00 10.03 -1.11
C PRO A 67 4.01 10.16 0.04
N PRO A 68 4.20 9.11 0.86
CA PRO A 68 5.26 9.10 1.85
C PRO A 68 6.65 9.04 1.18
N SER A 69 7.62 9.73 1.76
CA SER A 69 9.02 9.64 1.32
C SER A 69 9.70 8.43 1.96
N PHE A 70 10.49 7.69 1.17
CA PHE A 70 11.30 6.59 1.67
C PHE A 70 12.77 6.77 1.33
N LYS A 71 13.64 6.34 2.24
CA LYS A 71 15.07 6.10 1.95
C LYS A 71 15.33 4.60 1.97
N GLN A 72 16.05 4.10 0.98
CA GLN A 72 16.48 2.71 0.93
C GLN A 72 17.89 2.60 1.51
N ILE A 73 18.09 1.67 2.44
CA ILE A 73 19.38 1.37 3.07
C ILE A 73 19.52 -0.15 3.08
N ASN A 74 20.49 -0.69 2.32
CA ASN A 74 20.75 -2.14 2.24
C ASN A 74 19.51 -3.00 1.92
N GLY A 75 18.64 -2.53 1.03
CA GLY A 75 17.40 -3.24 0.67
C GLY A 75 16.22 -3.00 1.62
N ILE A 76 16.42 -2.33 2.75
CA ILE A 76 15.38 -1.99 3.72
C ILE A 76 14.88 -0.56 3.47
N TYR A 77 13.56 -0.36 3.52
CA TYR A 77 12.95 0.96 3.34
C TYR A 77 12.69 1.62 4.70
N VAL A 78 13.20 2.84 4.88
CA VAL A 78 12.91 3.70 6.03
C VAL A 78 11.93 4.78 5.58
N LYS A 79 10.75 4.82 6.20
CA LYS A 79 9.81 5.92 6.00
C LYS A 79 10.38 7.18 6.64
N VAL A 80 10.53 8.24 5.86
CA VAL A 80 10.99 9.55 6.35
C VAL A 80 9.75 10.34 6.80
N PRO A 81 9.77 10.97 7.99
CA PRO A 81 8.74 11.92 8.37
C PRO A 81 8.71 13.07 7.35
N ASN A 82 7.53 13.40 6.85
CA ASN A 82 7.32 14.64 6.09
C ASN A 82 7.29 15.83 7.04
#